data_AF-A0A7X8G931-F1
#
_entry.id   AF-A0A7X8G931-F1
#
_cell.length_a   1.000
_cell.length_b   1.000
_cell.length_c   1.000
_cell.angle_alpha   90.00
_cell.angle_beta   90.00
_cell.angle_gamma   90.00
#
_symmetry.space_group_name_H-M   'P 1'
#
loop_
_entity.id
_entity.type
_entity.pdbx_description
1 polymer ?
#
loop_
_entity_poly.entity_id
_entity_poly.type
_entity_poly.pdbx_seq_one_letter_code
_entity_poly.pdbx_strand_id
1 'polypeptide(L)'
;ILALPLEKQLTQIEKRIVSDHWQKLMVENAPLRANINGKLTSVPENFYDFIIANNLPDNDFTMAVFIGKLLGEYRLAISDSWYALRIEKMIEENKLIVVENKDLSHPYNKVLRAVT
;
A
#
# COMPACT_ATOMS: atom_id res chain seq x y z
N ILE A 1 18.76 6.28 -24.17
CA ILE A 1 17.46 6.18 -23.45
C ILE A 1 16.60 7.28 -24.04
N LEU A 2 15.63 6.93 -24.89
CA LEU A 2 14.73 7.91 -25.48
C LEU A 2 13.74 8.33 -24.39
N ALA A 3 13.67 9.63 -24.15
CA ALA A 3 12.73 10.24 -23.22
C ALA A 3 11.29 9.86 -23.59
N LEU A 4 10.43 9.66 -22.59
CA LEU A 4 9.02 9.32 -22.82
C LEU A 4 8.30 10.48 -23.52
N PRO A 5 7.24 10.25 -24.32
CA PRO A 5 6.58 11.31 -25.11
C PRO A 5 6.06 12.52 -24.31
N LEU A 6 5.87 12.38 -22.99
CA LEU A 6 5.41 13.42 -22.08
C LEU A 6 6.50 13.95 -21.14
N GLU A 7 7.74 13.49 -21.32
CA GLU A 7 8.85 13.90 -20.48
C GLU A 7 9.24 15.35 -20.82
N LYS A 8 9.40 16.17 -19.78
CA LYS A 8 9.92 17.54 -19.91
C LYS A 8 10.91 17.83 -18.79
N GLN A 9 11.87 18.70 -19.09
CA GLN A 9 12.68 19.29 -18.03
C GLN A 9 11.84 20.27 -17.21
N LEU A 10 11.91 20.14 -15.88
CA LEU A 10 11.30 21.10 -14.97
C LEU A 10 12.11 22.39 -14.90
N THR A 11 11.42 23.52 -14.96
CA THR A 11 11.97 24.84 -14.67
C THR A 11 12.40 24.95 -13.19
N GLN A 12 13.22 25.94 -12.86
CA GLN A 12 13.62 26.17 -11.47
C GLN A 12 12.44 26.51 -10.55
N ILE A 13 11.43 27.20 -11.08
CA ILE A 13 10.20 27.54 -10.34
C ILE A 13 9.40 26.27 -10.04
N GLU A 14 9.21 25.38 -11.02
CA GLU A 14 8.50 24.10 -10.82
C GLU A 14 9.22 23.22 -9.79
N LYS A 15 10.55 23.13 -9.86
CA LYS A 15 11.35 22.39 -8.86
C LYS A 15 11.14 22.94 -7.46
N ARG A 16 11.14 24.28 -7.31
CA ARG A 16 10.91 24.93 -6.03
C ARG A 16 9.51 24.66 -5.49
N ILE A 17 8.48 24.74 -6.34
CA ILE A 17 7.08 24.45 -5.94
C ILE A 17 6.97 23.01 -5.41
N VAL A 18 7.53 22.03 -6.12
CA VAL A 18 7.50 20.62 -5.68
C VAL A 18 8.28 20.42 -4.39
N SER A 19 9.45 21.07 -4.24
CA SER A 19 10.26 21.02 -3.01
C SER A 19 9.52 21.62 -1.81
N ASP A 20 8.92 22.80 -1.97
CA ASP A 20 8.16 23.47 -0.90
C ASP A 20 6.93 22.65 -0.51
N HIS A 21 6.27 22.00 -1.49
CA HIS A 21 5.16 21.08 -1.22
C HIS A 21 5.63 19.84 -0.44
N TRP A 22 6.77 19.25 -0.82
CA TRP A 22 7.35 18.14 -0.09
C TRP A 22 7.70 18.51 1.36
N GLN A 23 8.28 19.68 1.59
CA GLN A 23 8.57 20.17 2.94
C GLN A 23 7.31 20.30 3.81
N LYS A 24 6.20 20.80 3.25
CA LYS A 24 4.92 20.86 3.97
C LYS A 24 4.42 19.47 4.34
N LEU A 25 4.43 18.54 3.40
CA LEU A 25 4.04 17.16 3.67
C LEU A 25 4.93 16.49 4.73
N MET A 26 6.23 16.80 4.75
CA MET A 26 7.14 16.31 5.79
C MET A 26 6.78 16.84 7.18
N VAL A 27 6.38 18.11 7.29
CA VAL A 27 5.88 18.71 8.54
C VAL A 27 4.57 18.08 9.00
N GLU A 28 3.65 17.78 8.08
CA GLU A 28 2.40 17.06 8.40
C GLU A 28 2.66 15.66 8.98
N ASN A 29 3.77 15.02 8.58
CA ASN A 29 4.22 13.71 9.04
C ASN A 29 3.13 12.61 9.02
N ALA A 30 2.27 12.64 8.00
CA ALA A 30 1.25 11.62 7.80
C ALA A 30 1.88 10.24 7.50
N PRO A 31 1.24 9.14 7.92
CA PRO A 31 1.79 7.78 7.80
C PRO A 31 1.91 7.31 6.35
N LEU A 32 1.08 7.83 5.46
CA LEU A 32 1.05 7.45 4.05
C LEU A 32 0.85 8.67 3.16
N ARG A 33 1.41 8.61 1.95
CA ARG A 33 1.22 9.62 0.90
C ARG A 33 0.74 8.95 -0.37
N ALA A 34 -0.34 9.47 -0.94
CA ALA A 34 -0.93 8.98 -2.19
C ALA A 34 -0.72 10.01 -3.31
N ASN A 35 -0.48 9.53 -4.53
CA ASN A 35 -0.54 10.38 -5.72
C ASN A 35 -1.98 10.41 -6.24
N ILE A 36 -2.70 11.48 -5.95
CA ILE A 36 -4.09 11.68 -6.35
C ILE A 36 -4.11 12.75 -7.43
N ASN A 37 -4.49 12.37 -8.65
CA ASN A 37 -4.55 13.26 -9.82
C ASN A 37 -3.24 14.05 -10.06
N GLY A 38 -2.09 13.40 -9.87
CA GLY A 38 -0.78 14.03 -10.06
C GLY A 38 -0.26 14.80 -8.84
N LYS A 39 -1.01 14.84 -7.73
CA LYS A 39 -0.61 15.55 -6.50
C LYS A 39 -0.34 14.57 -5.36
N LEU A 40 0.85 14.67 -4.79
CA LEU A 40 1.20 13.94 -3.58
C LEU A 40 0.40 14.50 -2.39
N THR A 41 -0.35 13.65 -1.73
CA THR A 41 -1.34 14.03 -0.71
C THR A 41 -1.17 13.12 0.52
N SER A 42 -1.12 13.73 1.70
CA SER A 42 -1.15 13.03 2.98
C SER A 42 -2.49 12.32 3.17
N VAL A 43 -2.45 11.03 3.52
CA VAL A 43 -3.63 10.20 3.73
C VAL A 43 -3.45 9.34 4.99
N PRO A 44 -4.53 8.87 5.63
CA PRO A 44 -4.43 7.94 6.73
C PRO A 44 -3.81 6.61 6.27
N GLU A 45 -3.24 5.86 7.21
CA GLU A 45 -2.56 4.59 6.91
C GLU A 45 -3.49 3.55 6.26
N ASN A 46 -4.78 3.61 6.57
CA ASN A 46 -5.82 2.71 6.07
C ASN A 46 -6.43 3.14 4.72
N PHE A 47 -5.88 4.16 4.07
CA PHE A 47 -6.48 4.77 2.88
C PHE A 47 -6.75 3.76 1.74
N TYR A 48 -5.89 2.76 1.58
CA TYR A 48 -6.05 1.70 0.57
C TYR A 48 -6.60 0.38 1.12
N ASP A 49 -7.07 0.32 2.37
CA ASP A 49 -7.60 -0.92 2.96
C ASP A 49 -8.78 -1.49 2.14
N PHE A 50 -9.52 -0.64 1.42
CA PHE A 50 -10.58 -1.08 0.52
C PHE A 50 -10.08 -2.02 -0.59
N ILE A 51 -8.82 -1.89 -1.02
CA ILE A 51 -8.22 -2.77 -2.03
C ILE A 51 -8.01 -4.16 -1.43
N ILE A 52 -7.57 -4.24 -0.19
CA ILE A 52 -7.45 -5.53 0.51
C ILE A 52 -8.84 -6.14 0.67
N ALA A 53 -9.78 -5.39 1.25
CA ALA A 53 -11.13 -5.87 1.56
C ALA A 53 -11.90 -6.36 0.32
N ASN A 54 -11.87 -5.61 -0.79
CA ASN A 54 -12.59 -5.95 -2.02
C ASN A 54 -12.01 -7.14 -2.78
N ASN A 55 -10.81 -7.60 -2.42
CA ASN A 55 -10.11 -8.68 -3.12
C ASN A 55 -9.91 -9.92 -2.23
N LEU A 56 -10.45 -9.92 -1.00
CA LEU A 56 -10.36 -11.07 -0.10
C LEU A 56 -10.96 -12.32 -0.76
N PRO A 57 -10.22 -13.44 -0.79
CA PRO A 57 -10.75 -14.71 -1.26
C PRO A 57 -11.83 -15.27 -0.32
N ASP A 58 -12.83 -15.97 -0.88
CA ASP A 58 -13.85 -16.67 -0.11
C ASP A 58 -13.30 -17.89 0.66
N ASN A 59 -12.23 -18.50 0.16
CA ASN A 59 -11.58 -19.66 0.74
C ASN A 59 -10.28 -19.27 1.46
N ASP A 60 -9.68 -20.22 2.17
CA ASP A 60 -8.35 -20.06 2.79
C ASP A 60 -7.30 -19.60 1.80
N PHE A 61 -6.49 -18.64 2.20
CA PHE A 61 -5.47 -18.05 1.34
C PHE A 61 -4.16 -17.79 2.09
N THR A 62 -3.05 -17.98 1.39
CA THR A 62 -1.72 -17.61 1.91
C THR A 62 -1.50 -16.12 1.75
N MET A 63 -1.16 -15.44 2.85
CA MET A 63 -0.93 -13.99 2.89
C MET A 63 0.11 -13.52 1.87
N ALA A 64 1.26 -14.20 1.75
CA ALA A 64 2.29 -13.87 0.76
C ALA A 64 1.77 -13.91 -0.69
N VAL A 65 0.99 -14.94 -1.04
CA VAL A 65 0.42 -15.10 -2.38
C VAL A 65 -0.60 -14.00 -2.67
N PHE A 66 -1.42 -13.67 -1.67
CA PHE A 66 -2.41 -12.61 -1.77
C PHE A 66 -1.77 -11.23 -1.96
N ILE A 67 -0.74 -10.89 -1.17
CA ILE A 67 0.02 -9.63 -1.34
C ILE A 67 0.66 -9.56 -2.73
N GLY A 68 1.26 -10.66 -3.20
CA GLY A 68 1.85 -10.73 -4.54
C GLY A 68 0.83 -10.46 -5.65
N LYS A 69 -0.40 -11.00 -5.52
CA LYS A 69 -1.52 -10.70 -6.43
C LYS A 69 -1.84 -9.20 -6.43
N LEU A 70 -2.04 -8.59 -5.26
CA LEU A 70 -2.40 -7.18 -5.15
C LEU A 70 -1.33 -6.25 -5.72
N LEU A 71 -0.05 -6.55 -5.51
CA LEU A 71 1.07 -5.79 -6.08
C LEU A 71 1.10 -5.87 -7.62
N GLY A 72 0.75 -7.03 -8.19
CA GLY A 72 0.67 -7.21 -9.64
C GLY A 72 -0.49 -6.46 -10.28
N GLU A 73 -1.64 -6.41 -9.59
CA GLU A 73 -2.88 -5.81 -10.09
C GLU A 73 -2.93 -4.28 -9.87
N TYR A 74 -2.60 -3.82 -8.66
CA TYR A 74 -2.75 -2.43 -8.23
C TYR A 74 -1.37 -1.78 -8.14
N ARG A 75 -0.95 -1.09 -9.21
CA ARG A 75 0.35 -0.38 -9.30
C ARG A 75 0.37 0.92 -8.48
N LEU A 76 0.15 0.83 -7.17
CA LEU A 76 -0.01 1.97 -6.24
C LEU A 76 1.32 2.57 -5.75
N ALA A 77 2.45 1.96 -6.12
CA ALA A 77 3.78 2.30 -5.59
C ALA A 77 3.88 2.16 -4.05
N ILE A 78 3.31 1.08 -3.52
CA ILE A 78 3.33 0.72 -2.10
C ILE A 78 4.07 -0.61 -1.93
N SER A 79 4.80 -0.77 -0.83
CA SER A 79 5.53 -2.01 -0.52
C SER A 79 4.60 -3.15 -0.10
N ASP A 80 5.09 -4.38 -0.27
CA ASP A 80 4.54 -5.58 0.33
C ASP A 80 4.36 -5.45 1.86
N SER A 81 5.33 -4.83 2.54
CA SER A 81 5.31 -4.66 3.99
C SER A 81 4.14 -3.79 4.48
N TRP A 82 3.71 -2.79 3.70
CA TRP A 82 2.52 -2.02 4.04
C TRP A 82 1.27 -2.90 4.00
N TYR A 83 1.09 -3.71 2.94
CA TYR A 83 -0.03 -4.64 2.86
C TYR A 83 -0.03 -5.61 4.04
N ALA A 84 1.16 -6.11 4.40
CA ALA A 84 1.29 -7.01 5.53
C ALA A 84 0.83 -6.38 6.84
N LEU A 85 1.28 -5.15 7.14
CA LEU A 85 0.85 -4.40 8.32
C LEU A 85 -0.67 -4.19 8.34
N ARG A 86 -1.28 -3.85 7.20
CA ARG A 86 -2.73 -3.65 7.11
C ARG A 86 -3.52 -4.97 7.28
N ILE A 87 -3.01 -6.08 6.76
CA ILE A 87 -3.61 -7.41 6.94
C ILE A 87 -3.50 -7.86 8.41
N GLU A 88 -2.36 -7.66 9.06
CA GLU A 88 -2.23 -7.90 10.51
C GLU A 88 -3.23 -7.05 11.29
N LYS A 89 -3.42 -5.78 10.89
CA LYS A 89 -4.46 -4.94 11.49
C LYS A 89 -5.87 -5.50 11.32
N MET A 90 -6.18 -6.08 10.16
CA MET A 90 -7.46 -6.76 9.93
C MET A 90 -7.63 -8.03 10.78
N ILE A 91 -6.54 -8.74 11.10
CA ILE A 91 -6.55 -9.87 12.05
C ILE A 91 -6.86 -9.35 13.46
N GLU A 92 -6.17 -8.29 13.92
CA GLU A 92 -6.44 -7.66 15.22
C GLU A 92 -7.90 -7.20 15.36
N GLU A 93 -8.48 -6.70 14.26
CA GLU A 93 -9.88 -6.25 14.18
C GLU A 93 -10.89 -7.40 14.00
N ASN A 94 -10.44 -8.66 14.02
CA ASN A 94 -11.26 -9.86 13.81
C ASN A 94 -11.99 -9.91 12.45
N LYS A 95 -11.48 -9.22 11.43
CA LYS A 95 -11.97 -9.31 10.04
C LYS A 95 -11.39 -10.53 9.33
N LEU A 96 -10.21 -10.96 9.76
CA LEU A 96 -9.51 -12.14 9.27
C LEU A 96 -9.15 -13.04 10.45
N ILE A 97 -9.16 -14.35 10.24
CA ILE A 97 -8.63 -15.32 11.19
C ILE A 97 -7.39 -16.00 10.63
N VAL A 98 -6.47 -16.37 11.52
CA VAL A 98 -5.31 -17.20 11.19
C VAL A 98 -5.74 -18.66 11.26
N VAL A 99 -5.79 -19.33 10.11
CA VAL A 99 -6.10 -20.76 10.00
C VAL A 99 -4.85 -21.60 10.29
N GLU A 100 -3.70 -21.17 9.78
CA GLU A 100 -2.42 -21.84 9.98
C GLU A 100 -1.27 -20.82 10.00
N ASN A 101 -0.27 -21.06 10.84
CA ASN A 101 0.94 -20.25 10.90
C ASN A 101 2.17 -21.17 10.87
N LYS A 102 2.67 -21.44 9.67
CA LYS A 102 3.72 -22.45 9.42
C LYS A 102 5.09 -22.03 9.91
N ASP A 103 5.36 -20.73 9.98
CA ASP A 103 6.67 -20.20 10.34
C ASP A 103 6.56 -18.80 10.96
N LEU A 104 6.87 -18.71 12.25
CA LEU A 104 6.84 -17.47 13.01
C LEU A 104 7.97 -16.49 12.60
N SER A 105 9.01 -16.97 11.92
CA SER A 105 10.13 -16.15 11.46
C SER A 105 9.85 -15.42 10.14
N HIS A 106 8.74 -15.75 9.46
CA HIS A 106 8.37 -15.18 8.18
C HIS A 106 6.98 -14.52 8.26
N PRO A 107 6.89 -13.18 8.21
CA PRO A 107 5.66 -12.46 8.52
C PRO A 107 4.51 -12.77 7.54
N TYR A 108 4.80 -13.29 6.36
CA TYR A 108 3.80 -13.51 5.29
C TYR A 108 3.32 -14.96 5.15
N ASN A 109 3.80 -15.89 5.99
CA ASN A 109 3.52 -17.34 5.85
C ASN A 109 2.25 -17.81 6.58
N LYS A 110 1.32 -16.88 6.83
CA LYS A 110 0.02 -17.21 7.43
C LYS A 110 -0.97 -17.65 6.36
N VAL A 111 -1.72 -18.70 6.66
CA VAL A 111 -2.96 -19.04 5.95
C VAL A 111 -4.09 -18.35 6.69
N LEU A 112 -4.84 -17.52 5.96
CA LEU A 112 -5.88 -16.65 6.49
C LEU A 112 -7.24 -17.01 5.88
N ARG A 113 -8.31 -16.66 6.60
CA ARG A 113 -9.69 -16.72 6.12
C ARG A 113 -10.43 -15.45 6.50
N ALA A 114 -11.27 -14.94 5.61
CA ALA A 114 -12.17 -13.84 5.93
C ALA A 114 -13.28 -14.28 6.89
N VAL A 115 -13.59 -13.46 7.88
CA VAL A 115 -14.73 -13.68 8.77
C VAL A 115 -15.98 -13.19 8.04
N THR A 116 -16.92 -14.10 7.79
CA THR A 116 -18.22 -13.82 7.17
C THR A 116 -19.22 -13.31 8.20
#